data_AF-A0A453NMI6-F1
#
_entry.id   AF-A0A453NMI6-F1
#
_cell.length_a   1.000
_cell.length_b   1.000
_cell.length_c   1.000
_cell.angle_alpha   90.00
_cell.angle_beta   90.00
_cell.angle_gamma   90.00
#
_symmetry.space_group_name_H-M   'P 1'
#
loop_
_entity.id
_entity.type
_entity.pdbx_description
1 polymer ?
#
loop_
_entity_poly.entity_id
_entity_poly.type
_entity_poly.pdbx_seq_one_letter_code
_entity_poly.pdbx_strand_id
1 'polypeptide(L)'
;MARHMEPLTEQQAAGMYDVQRWAQEREEALDRELQATYRSLSDTVSSDALISPYPDTAAYMAHMSLAISNLSSLEAFVRQADALRLQTLHRLPQVLTARQAARCFLAVADYSQRLRALSSLWLARPRQDQPNQPGAGGRLFHP
;
A
#
# COMPACT_ATOMS: atom_id res chain seq x y z
N MET A 1 -11.38 3.03 27.66
CA MET A 1 -12.61 3.63 27.06
C MET A 1 -13.48 2.59 26.31
N ALA A 2 -13.44 1.30 26.63
CA ALA A 2 -14.13 0.24 25.86
C ALA A 2 -15.15 -0.55 26.72
N ARG A 3 -16.15 0.12 27.29
CA ARG A 3 -17.15 -0.54 28.18
C ARG A 3 -18.62 -0.39 27.76
N HIS A 4 -18.93 0.05 26.54
CA HIS A 4 -20.34 0.24 26.12
C HIS A 4 -20.61 -0.15 24.65
N MET A 5 -19.99 -1.23 24.17
CA MET A 5 -20.45 -1.83 22.91
C MET A 5 -21.66 -2.69 23.22
N GLU A 6 -22.83 -2.18 22.85
CA GLU A 6 -24.04 -3.00 22.74
C GLU A 6 -23.69 -4.18 21.80
N PRO A 7 -23.80 -5.44 22.28
CA PRO A 7 -23.36 -6.60 21.52
C PRO A 7 -24.12 -6.66 20.19
N LEU A 8 -23.43 -7.09 19.13
CA LEU A 8 -24.08 -7.31 17.85
C LEU A 8 -25.15 -8.40 18.02
N THR A 9 -26.29 -8.23 17.37
CA THR A 9 -27.26 -9.32 17.25
C THR A 9 -26.70 -10.43 16.35
N GLU A 10 -27.21 -11.65 16.47
CA GLU A 10 -26.77 -12.77 15.63
C GLU A 10 -26.89 -12.48 14.13
N GLN A 11 -27.97 -11.78 13.73
CA GLN A 11 -28.18 -11.36 12.35
C GLN A 11 -27.12 -10.34 11.88
N GLN A 12 -26.74 -9.40 12.75
CA GLN A 12 -25.68 -8.44 12.45
C GLN A 12 -24.31 -9.11 12.36
N ALA A 13 -24.04 -10.11 13.22
CA ALA A 13 -22.81 -10.88 13.19
C ALA A 13 -22.69 -11.70 11.90
N ALA A 14 -23.77 -12.37 11.48
CA ALA A 14 -23.82 -13.08 10.21
C ALA A 14 -23.59 -12.15 9.01
N GLY A 15 -24.32 -11.03 8.94
CA GLY A 15 -24.14 -10.05 7.87
C GLY A 15 -22.74 -9.42 7.87
N MET A 16 -22.10 -9.28 9.04
CA MET A 16 -20.72 -8.80 9.12
C MET A 16 -19.73 -9.82 8.57
N TYR A 17 -19.95 -11.10 8.84
CA TYR A 17 -19.17 -12.18 8.26
C TYR A 17 -19.28 -12.19 6.73
N ASP A 18 -20.46 -11.94 6.18
CA ASP A 18 -20.67 -11.88 4.73
C ASP A 18 -19.93 -10.69 4.10
N VAL A 19 -20.01 -9.50 4.72
CA VAL A 19 -19.24 -8.32 4.27
C VAL A 19 -17.74 -8.60 4.32
N GLN A 20 -17.26 -9.23 5.40
CA GLN A 20 -15.85 -9.59 5.54
C GLN A 20 -15.40 -10.58 4.48
N ARG A 21 -16.16 -11.66 4.26
CA ARG A 21 -15.84 -12.68 3.25
C ARG A 21 -15.80 -12.08 1.85
N TRP A 22 -16.81 -11.30 1.51
CA TRP A 22 -16.86 -10.61 0.22
C TRP A 22 -15.66 -9.68 0.01
N ALA A 23 -15.29 -8.90 1.03
CA ALA A 23 -14.14 -8.00 0.96
C ALA A 23 -12.84 -8.80 0.78
N GLN A 24 -12.68 -9.89 1.53
CA GLN A 24 -11.53 -10.79 1.48
C GLN A 24 -11.37 -11.42 0.08
N GLU A 25 -12.44 -11.97 -0.49
CA GLU A 25 -12.41 -12.57 -1.83
C GLU A 25 -11.97 -11.57 -2.91
N ARG A 26 -12.42 -10.31 -2.79
CA ARG A 26 -12.01 -9.24 -3.71
C ARG A 26 -10.58 -8.79 -3.49
N GLU A 27 -10.14 -8.71 -2.24
CA GLU A 27 -8.76 -8.40 -1.89
C GLU A 27 -7.82 -9.48 -2.45
N GLU A 28 -8.15 -10.76 -2.30
CA GLU A 28 -7.39 -11.88 -2.85
C GLU A 28 -7.38 -11.91 -4.39
N ALA A 29 -8.44 -11.45 -5.04
CA ALA A 29 -8.44 -11.28 -6.50
C ALA A 29 -7.48 -10.16 -6.92
N LEU A 30 -7.58 -8.99 -6.28
CA LEU A 30 -6.70 -7.86 -6.55
C LEU A 30 -5.23 -8.19 -6.28
N ASP A 31 -4.92 -8.90 -5.19
CA ASP A 31 -3.56 -9.29 -4.84
C ASP A 31 -2.97 -10.25 -5.89
N ARG A 32 -3.76 -11.22 -6.37
CA ARG A 32 -3.32 -12.13 -7.45
C ARG A 32 -3.00 -11.38 -8.74
N GLU A 33 -3.85 -10.42 -9.12
CA GLU A 33 -3.63 -9.59 -10.31
C GLU A 33 -2.40 -8.68 -10.15
N LEU A 34 -2.22 -8.09 -8.97
CA LEU A 34 -1.04 -7.29 -8.63
C LEU A 34 0.25 -8.11 -8.72
N GLN A 35 0.27 -9.32 -8.12
CA GLN A 35 1.42 -10.21 -8.19
C GLN A 35 1.77 -10.61 -9.63
N ALA A 36 0.76 -10.91 -10.46
CA ALA A 36 0.97 -11.21 -11.87
C ALA A 36 1.58 -10.01 -12.62
N THR A 37 1.09 -8.81 -12.34
CA THR A 37 1.62 -7.56 -12.92
C THR A 37 3.06 -7.30 -12.50
N TYR A 38 3.39 -7.52 -11.22
CA TYR A 38 4.77 -7.36 -10.73
C TYR A 38 5.74 -8.34 -11.41
N ARG A 39 5.34 -9.60 -11.57
CA ARG A 39 6.13 -10.61 -12.31
C ARG A 39 6.34 -10.17 -13.75
N SER A 40 5.29 -9.79 -14.46
CA SER A 40 5.39 -9.30 -15.84
C SER A 40 6.30 -8.08 -15.96
N LEU A 41 6.21 -7.13 -15.04
CA LEU A 41 7.08 -5.96 -15.01
C LEU A 41 8.55 -6.36 -14.78
N SER A 42 8.80 -7.24 -13.82
CA SER A 42 10.14 -7.77 -13.53
C SER A 42 10.75 -8.45 -14.76
N ASP A 43 9.98 -9.30 -15.45
CA ASP A 43 10.42 -9.99 -16.67
C ASP A 43 10.70 -9.00 -17.80
N THR A 44 9.85 -7.97 -17.94
CA THR A 44 9.99 -6.94 -18.98
C THR A 44 11.23 -6.09 -18.76
N VAL A 45 11.47 -5.63 -17.52
CA VAL A 45 12.61 -4.77 -17.17
C VAL A 45 13.93 -5.53 -17.21
N SER A 46 13.91 -6.84 -16.92
CA SER A 46 15.10 -7.70 -17.00
C SER A 46 15.39 -8.20 -18.42
N SER A 47 14.55 -7.86 -19.40
CA SER A 47 14.71 -8.30 -20.79
C SER A 47 15.94 -7.68 -21.43
N ASP A 48 16.70 -8.50 -22.15
CA ASP A 48 17.92 -8.08 -22.86
C ASP A 48 17.63 -7.00 -23.92
N ALA A 49 16.38 -6.92 -24.40
CA ALA A 49 15.93 -5.87 -25.32
C ALA A 49 16.06 -4.45 -24.73
N LEU A 50 16.03 -4.30 -23.40
CA LEU A 50 16.20 -3.01 -22.71
C LEU A 50 17.63 -2.77 -22.22
N ILE A 51 18.44 -3.82 -22.08
CA ILE A 51 19.77 -3.78 -21.45
C ILE A 51 20.89 -3.78 -22.50
N SER A 52 20.63 -4.34 -23.69
CA SER A 52 21.63 -4.51 -24.74
C SER A 52 22.24 -3.17 -25.20
N PRO A 53 23.57 -3.09 -25.38
CA PRO A 53 24.26 -1.90 -25.90
C PRO A 53 23.88 -1.54 -27.34
N TYR A 54 23.33 -2.49 -28.09
CA TYR A 54 22.85 -2.32 -29.47
C TYR A 54 21.42 -2.87 -29.58
N PRO A 55 20.42 -2.15 -29.05
CA PRO A 55 19.06 -2.65 -29.00
C PRO A 55 18.42 -2.61 -30.39
N ASP A 56 17.73 -3.68 -30.76
CA ASP A 56 16.74 -3.61 -31.84
C ASP A 56 15.64 -2.63 -31.42
N THR A 57 15.50 -1.53 -32.16
CA THR A 57 14.55 -0.47 -31.84
C THR A 57 13.12 -0.97 -31.78
N ALA A 58 12.76 -1.98 -32.58
CA ALA A 58 11.41 -2.55 -32.56
C ALA A 58 11.17 -3.34 -31.26
N ALA A 59 12.11 -4.23 -30.88
CA ALA A 59 12.05 -4.98 -29.63
C ALA A 59 12.09 -4.08 -28.40
N TYR A 60 12.94 -3.04 -28.39
CA TYR A 60 13.02 -2.07 -27.31
C TYR A 60 11.69 -1.32 -27.11
N MET A 61 11.12 -0.78 -28.19
CA MET A 61 9.83 -0.06 -28.13
C MET A 61 8.70 -0.97 -27.66
N ALA A 62 8.68 -2.24 -28.10
CA ALA A 62 7.69 -3.21 -27.63
C ALA A 62 7.80 -3.47 -26.12
N HIS A 63 9.02 -3.68 -25.59
CA HIS A 63 9.24 -3.89 -24.16
C HIS A 63 8.97 -2.62 -23.33
N MET A 64 9.34 -1.44 -23.84
CA MET A 64 9.00 -0.18 -23.18
C MET A 64 7.50 0.06 -23.11
N SER A 65 6.77 -0.22 -24.19
CA SER A 65 5.30 -0.14 -24.22
C SER A 65 4.68 -1.07 -23.17
N LEU A 66 5.17 -2.30 -23.09
CA LEU A 66 4.73 -3.28 -22.08
C LEU A 66 5.04 -2.81 -20.65
N ALA A 67 6.25 -2.30 -20.40
CA ALA A 67 6.64 -1.77 -19.09
C ALA A 67 5.74 -0.59 -18.67
N ILE A 68 5.46 0.35 -19.59
CA ILE A 68 4.56 1.48 -19.34
C ILE A 68 3.13 0.99 -19.07
N SER A 69 2.64 0.01 -19.82
CA SER A 69 1.34 -0.62 -19.58
C SER A 69 1.26 -1.23 -18.16
N ASN A 70 2.28 -1.97 -17.75
CA ASN A 70 2.37 -2.54 -16.41
C ASN A 70 2.41 -1.47 -15.31
N LEU A 71 3.15 -0.36 -15.51
CA LEU A 71 3.14 0.78 -14.59
C LEU A 71 1.76 1.44 -14.49
N SER A 72 1.05 1.58 -15.62
CA SER A 72 -0.33 2.08 -15.63
C SER A 72 -1.28 1.14 -14.88
N SER A 73 -1.11 -0.18 -14.99
CA SER A 73 -1.87 -1.15 -14.22
C SER A 73 -1.57 -1.04 -12.72
N LEU A 74 -0.32 -0.83 -12.32
CA LEU A 74 0.07 -0.59 -10.92
C LEU A 74 -0.62 0.65 -10.33
N GLU A 75 -0.69 1.74 -11.08
CA GLU A 75 -1.45 2.93 -10.66
C GLU A 75 -2.95 2.61 -10.49
N ALA A 76 -3.53 1.85 -11.42
CA ALA A 76 -4.93 1.46 -11.36
C ALA A 76 -5.24 0.58 -10.12
N PHE A 77 -4.34 -0.30 -9.70
CA PHE A 77 -4.54 -1.12 -8.51
C PHE A 77 -4.69 -0.29 -7.24
N VAL A 78 -3.95 0.82 -7.10
CA VAL A 78 -4.11 1.73 -5.96
C VAL A 78 -5.54 2.27 -5.89
N ARG A 79 -6.08 2.71 -7.04
CA ARG A 79 -7.45 3.22 -7.14
C ARG A 79 -8.49 2.12 -6.86
N GLN A 80 -8.23 0.89 -7.31
CA GLN A 80 -9.11 -0.27 -7.07
C GLN A 80 -9.11 -0.69 -5.59
N ALA A 81 -7.96 -0.68 -4.93
CA ALA A 81 -7.84 -0.96 -3.50
C ALA A 81 -8.58 0.09 -2.66
N ASP A 82 -8.45 1.38 -3.00
CA ASP A 82 -9.21 2.45 -2.35
C ASP A 82 -10.72 2.30 -2.59
N ALA A 83 -11.13 1.97 -3.81
CA ALA A 83 -12.54 1.70 -4.11
C ALA A 83 -13.08 0.52 -3.29
N LEU A 84 -12.32 -0.58 -3.14
CA LEU A 84 -12.70 -1.71 -2.30
C LEU A 84 -12.87 -1.28 -0.84
N ARG A 85 -11.92 -0.51 -0.29
CA ARG A 85 -12.02 0.04 1.06
C ARG A 85 -13.30 0.86 1.25
N LEU A 86 -13.59 1.76 0.32
CA LEU A 86 -14.79 2.60 0.37
C LEU A 86 -16.08 1.78 0.29
N GLN A 87 -16.12 0.78 -0.59
CA GLN A 87 -17.27 -0.12 -0.72
C GLN A 87 -17.50 -0.92 0.57
N THR A 88 -16.43 -1.42 1.21
CA THR A 88 -16.53 -2.10 2.50
C THR A 88 -17.10 -1.17 3.56
N LEU A 89 -16.56 0.05 3.69
CA LEU A 89 -17.08 1.04 4.65
C LEU A 89 -18.54 1.41 4.39
N HIS A 90 -18.96 1.47 3.13
CA HIS A 90 -20.35 1.76 2.76
C HIS A 90 -21.31 0.62 3.10
N ARG A 91 -20.86 -0.66 3.09
CA ARG A 91 -21.68 -1.80 3.48
C ARG A 91 -21.85 -1.94 4.99
N LEU A 92 -20.89 -1.52 5.81
CA LEU A 92 -20.97 -1.62 7.27
C LEU A 92 -22.28 -1.04 7.86
N PRO A 93 -22.73 0.18 7.51
CA PRO A 93 -23.98 0.74 8.05
C PRO A 93 -25.25 0.09 7.47
N GLN A 94 -25.14 -0.75 6.44
CA GLN A 94 -26.28 -1.54 5.95
C GLN A 94 -26.57 -2.74 6.86
N VAL A 95 -25.56 -3.18 7.63
CA VAL A 95 -25.66 -4.30 8.59
C VAL A 95 -25.76 -3.80 10.03
N LEU A 96 -25.02 -2.75 10.37
CA LEU A 96 -24.94 -2.20 11.71
C LEU A 96 -25.98 -1.09 11.94
N THR A 97 -26.37 -0.88 13.20
CA THR A 97 -27.12 0.33 13.56
C THR A 97 -26.24 1.57 13.41
N ALA A 98 -26.85 2.75 13.25
CA ALA A 98 -26.12 4.02 13.10
C ALA A 98 -25.10 4.26 14.23
N ARG A 99 -25.45 3.89 15.47
CA ARG A 99 -24.56 4.04 16.64
C ARG A 99 -23.38 3.08 16.61
N GLN A 100 -23.60 1.83 16.20
CA GLN A 100 -22.53 0.83 16.02
C GLN A 100 -21.60 1.23 14.87
N ALA A 101 -22.15 1.65 13.74
CA ALA A 101 -21.39 2.11 12.58
C ALA A 101 -20.53 3.35 12.91
N ALA A 102 -21.08 4.35 13.60
CA ALA A 102 -20.34 5.54 14.02
C ALA A 102 -19.12 5.17 14.89
N ARG A 103 -19.29 4.26 15.84
CA ARG A 103 -18.18 3.78 16.69
C ARG A 103 -17.15 2.97 15.90
N CYS A 104 -17.62 2.12 14.98
CA CYS A 104 -16.75 1.37 14.09
C CYS A 104 -15.88 2.32 13.25
N PHE A 105 -16.47 3.34 12.63
CA PHE A 105 -15.73 4.33 11.85
C PHE A 105 -14.73 5.13 12.68
N LEU A 106 -15.08 5.50 13.92
CA LEU A 106 -14.13 6.14 14.84
C LEU A 106 -12.93 5.24 15.14
N ALA A 107 -13.14 3.94 15.38
CA ALA A 107 -12.06 3.00 15.62
C ALA A 107 -11.16 2.83 14.38
N VAL A 108 -11.77 2.74 13.18
CA VAL A 108 -11.02 2.67 11.90
C VAL A 108 -10.21 3.94 11.66
N ALA A 109 -10.77 5.11 11.98
CA ALA A 109 -10.09 6.40 11.85
C ALA A 109 -8.88 6.51 12.79
N ASP A 110 -9.04 6.14 14.07
CA ASP A 110 -7.95 6.14 15.06
C ASP A 110 -6.83 5.20 14.64
N TYR A 111 -7.16 3.97 14.21
CA TYR A 111 -6.17 3.04 13.67
C TYR A 111 -5.44 3.60 12.44
N SER A 112 -6.19 4.17 11.48
CA SER A 112 -5.61 4.76 10.27
C SER A 112 -4.68 5.93 10.58
N GLN A 113 -5.02 6.74 11.58
CA GLN A 113 -4.18 7.85 12.04
C GLN A 113 -2.89 7.36 12.70
N ARG A 114 -2.98 6.33 13.56
CA ARG A 114 -1.80 5.69 14.16
C ARG A 114 -0.88 5.09 13.11
N LEU A 115 -1.43 4.38 12.13
CA LEU A 115 -0.64 3.80 11.04
C LEU A 115 0.05 4.89 10.22
N ARG A 116 -0.63 6.00 9.92
CA ARG A 116 -0.03 7.16 9.25
C ARG A 116 1.10 7.77 10.08
N ALA A 117 0.92 7.92 11.39
CA ALA A 117 1.96 8.43 12.28
C ALA A 117 3.18 7.50 12.34
N LEU A 118 2.97 6.18 12.37
CA LEU A 118 4.08 5.22 12.27
C LEU A 118 4.79 5.35 10.93
N SER A 119 4.04 5.43 9.83
CA SER A 119 4.61 5.57 8.48
C SER A 119 5.45 6.83 8.35
N SER A 120 4.99 7.97 8.90
CA SER A 120 5.77 9.20 8.89
C SER A 120 7.03 9.11 9.73
N LEU A 121 6.98 8.43 10.88
CA LEU A 121 8.17 8.16 11.70
C LEU A 121 9.18 7.25 10.99
N TRP A 122 8.71 6.23 10.28
CA TRP A 122 9.56 5.36 9.47
C TRP A 122 10.26 6.13 8.35
N LEU A 123 9.57 7.05 7.68
CA LEU A 123 10.13 7.92 6.65
C LEU A 123 11.10 8.98 7.21
N ALA A 124 10.80 9.52 8.38
CA ALA A 124 11.63 10.51 9.07
C ALA A 124 12.85 9.90 9.77
N ARG A 125 13.02 8.57 9.74
CA ARG A 125 14.16 7.88 10.34
C ARG A 125 15.45 8.41 9.68
N PRO A 126 16.38 8.99 10.46
CA PRO A 126 17.67 9.39 9.91
C PRO A 126 18.38 8.13 9.42
N ARG A 127 18.61 8.05 8.11
CA ARG A 127 19.51 7.06 7.52
C ARG A 127 20.91 7.47 8.02
N GLN A 128 21.57 6.59 8.77
CA GLN A 128 22.93 6.84 9.21
C GLN A 128 23.88 6.82 8.00
N ASP A 129 23.90 7.91 7.25
CA ASP A 129 25.01 8.28 6.37
C ASP A 129 25.65 9.52 6.96
N GLN A 130 26.41 9.30 8.03
CA GLN A 130 27.46 10.23 8.41
C GLN A 130 28.74 9.39 8.59
N PRO A 131 29.58 9.27 7.55
CA PRO A 131 30.95 8.89 7.81
C PRO A 131 31.54 9.99 8.69
N ASN A 132 31.94 9.61 9.91
CA ASN A 132 32.77 10.42 10.79
C ASN A 132 33.84 11.14 9.94
N GLN A 133 33.76 12.47 9.83
CA GLN A 133 34.93 13.25 9.44
C GLN A 133 35.91 13.18 10.61
N PRO A 134 37.12 12.61 10.45
CA PRO A 134 38.13 12.69 11.48
C PRO A 134 38.86 14.03 11.34
N GLY A 135 38.82 14.83 12.40
CA GLY A 135 39.91 15.72 12.76
C GLY A 135 39.95 17.08 12.07
N ALA A 136 39.08 18.00 12.49
CA ALA A 136 39.45 19.42 12.55
C ALA A 136 40.47 19.62 13.70
N GLY A 137 41.71 19.17 13.48
CA GLY A 137 42.85 19.45 14.35
C GLY A 137 43.36 20.86 14.10
N GLY A 138 42.76 21.85 14.76
CA GLY A 138 43.38 23.16 14.90
C GLY A 138 44.56 23.10 15.88
N ARG A 139 45.69 23.71 15.48
CA ARG A 139 46.70 24.47 16.26
C ARG A 139 48.08 24.24 15.63
N LEU A 140 48.62 25.25 14.94
CA LEU A 140 49.59 26.22 15.47
C LEU A 140 50.87 25.53 15.99
N PHE A 141 51.99 25.66 15.26
CA PHE A 141 53.21 26.39 15.66
C PHE A 141 54.39 26.09 14.70
N HIS A 142 54.96 27.16 14.14
CA HIS A 142 56.36 27.27 13.64
C HIS A 142 57.32 27.34 14.87
N PRO A 143 58.66 27.18 14.75
CA PRO A 143 59.55 27.70 13.71
C PRO A 143 60.27 26.64 12.87
#